data_AF-A0A2D7LXZ4-F1
#
_entry.id   AF-A0A2D7LXZ4-F1
#
_cell.length_a   1.000
_cell.length_b   1.000
_cell.length_c   1.000
_cell.angle_alpha   90.00
_cell.angle_beta   90.00
_cell.angle_gamma   90.00
#
_symmetry.space_group_name_H-M   'P 1'
#
loop_
_entity.id
_entity.type
_entity.pdbx_description
1 polymer ?
#
loop_
_entity_poly.entity_id
_entity_poly.type
_entity_poly.pdbx_seq_one_letter_code
_entity_poly.pdbx_strand_id
1 'polypeptide(L)'
;MISINTNYGSMYASKSASAAQKTMNVSMERLSSGLRINSAKDDAAGQGIATRLSAEIMGLDMASRNASDAQSMIDTAESAHQEVHSMLLRMREIAVQAANGTLSTADRTALNEEVTAL
;
A
#
# COMPACT_ATOMS: atom_id res chain seq x y z
N MET A 1 10.06 -33.89 60.77
CA MET A 1 8.83 -34.67 60.99
C MET A 1 8.29 -35.05 59.62
N ILE A 2 8.39 -36.32 59.23
CA ILE A 2 7.85 -36.83 57.96
C ILE A 2 6.39 -37.19 58.22
N SER A 3 5.45 -36.44 57.64
CA SER A 3 4.01 -36.72 57.72
C SER A 3 3.65 -37.80 56.72
N ILE A 4 2.98 -38.87 57.17
CA ILE A 4 2.49 -39.97 56.31
C ILE A 4 1.33 -39.51 55.42
N ASN A 5 0.56 -38.50 55.86
CA ASN A 5 -0.56 -37.93 55.10
C ASN A 5 -0.15 -36.84 54.10
N THR A 6 1.06 -36.30 54.17
CA THR A 6 1.53 -35.26 53.25
C THR A 6 2.93 -35.57 52.77
N ASN A 7 3.01 -36.18 51.59
CA ASN A 7 4.28 -36.48 50.95
C ASN A 7 4.85 -35.23 50.26
N TYR A 8 5.75 -34.55 50.95
CA TYR A 8 6.40 -33.34 50.47
C TYR A 8 7.19 -33.56 49.17
N GLY A 9 7.84 -34.72 49.01
CA GLY A 9 8.61 -35.07 47.81
C GLY A 9 7.72 -35.21 46.58
N SER A 10 6.57 -35.88 46.71
CA SER A 10 5.60 -35.99 45.60
C SER A 10 4.93 -34.65 45.28
N MET A 11 4.62 -33.82 46.30
CA MET A 11 4.10 -32.47 46.07
C MET A 11 5.11 -31.58 45.34
N TYR A 12 6.40 -31.65 45.71
CA TYR A 12 7.45 -30.89 45.04
C TYR A 12 7.66 -31.36 43.59
N ALA A 13 7.67 -32.67 43.35
CA ALA A 13 7.75 -33.24 42.01
C ALA A 13 6.54 -32.84 41.15
N SER A 14 5.32 -32.91 41.71
CA SER A 14 4.09 -32.48 41.03
C SER A 14 4.12 -30.98 40.69
N LYS A 15 4.53 -30.12 41.62
CA LYS A 15 4.70 -28.68 41.38
C LYS A 15 5.72 -28.39 40.27
N SER A 16 6.84 -29.12 40.26
CA SER A 16 7.89 -28.97 39.25
C SER A 16 7.42 -29.44 37.87
N ALA A 17 6.69 -30.56 37.81
CA ALA A 17 6.07 -31.06 36.58
C ALA A 17 5.02 -30.08 36.03
N SER A 18 4.18 -29.50 36.89
CA SER A 18 3.21 -28.47 36.48
C SER A 18 3.89 -27.19 35.94
N ALA A 19 5.03 -26.79 36.53
CA ALA A 19 5.81 -25.66 36.02
C ALA A 19 6.42 -25.97 34.64
N ALA A 20 6.98 -27.17 34.46
CA ALA A 20 7.51 -27.62 33.17
C ALA A 20 6.42 -27.69 32.09
N GLN A 21 5.23 -28.22 32.42
CA GLN A 21 4.09 -28.27 31.52
C GLN A 21 3.64 -26.86 31.09
N LYS A 22 3.63 -25.90 32.01
CA LYS A 22 3.28 -24.50 31.69
C LYS A 22 4.27 -23.88 30.71
N THR A 23 5.58 -24.07 30.91
CA THR A 23 6.61 -23.59 29.98
C THR A 23 6.50 -24.27 28.61
N MET A 24 6.25 -25.57 28.59
CA MET A 24 6.03 -26.31 27.34
C MET A 24 4.83 -25.76 26.56
N ASN A 25 3.72 -25.49 27.22
CA ASN A 25 2.52 -24.93 26.58
C ASN A 25 2.81 -23.55 25.95
N VAL A 26 3.54 -22.67 26.63
CA VAL A 26 3.93 -21.36 26.08
C VAL A 26 4.87 -21.51 24.87
N SER A 27 5.81 -22.44 24.92
CA SER A 27 6.69 -22.72 23.77
C SER A 27 5.90 -23.26 22.58
N MET A 28 4.92 -24.12 22.82
CA MET A 28 4.02 -24.63 21.78
C MET A 28 3.13 -23.51 21.19
N GLU A 29 2.65 -22.59 22.01
CA GLU A 29 1.89 -21.42 21.55
C GLU A 29 2.71 -20.51 20.65
N ARG A 30 3.97 -20.23 21.03
CA ARG A 30 4.93 -19.47 20.19
C ARG A 30 5.28 -20.20 18.90
N LEU A 31 5.44 -21.52 18.95
CA LEU A 31 5.72 -22.33 17.77
C LEU A 31 4.51 -22.35 16.81
N SER A 32 3.29 -22.48 17.34
CA SER A 32 2.07 -22.52 16.54
C SER A 32 1.71 -21.17 15.91
N SER A 33 1.99 -20.07 16.60
CA SER A 33 1.75 -18.71 16.10
C SER A 33 2.87 -18.18 15.22
N GLY A 34 4.10 -18.70 15.40
CA GLY A 34 5.31 -18.14 14.81
C GLY A 34 5.72 -16.79 15.42
N LEU A 35 4.99 -16.27 16.41
CA LEU A 35 5.26 -14.98 17.03
C LEU A 35 5.96 -15.19 18.37
N ARG A 36 7.01 -14.38 18.61
CA ARG A 36 7.71 -14.37 19.90
C ARG A 36 6.83 -13.78 21.02
N ILE A 37 6.01 -12.79 20.68
CA ILE A 37 5.10 -12.09 21.60
C ILE A 37 3.68 -12.42 21.15
N ASN A 38 2.97 -13.26 21.91
CA ASN A 38 1.60 -13.67 21.62
C ASN A 38 0.58 -12.87 22.40
N SER A 39 0.92 -12.44 23.62
CA SER A 39 0.04 -11.68 24.47
C SER A 39 0.73 -10.43 25.03
N ALA A 40 -0.06 -9.37 25.23
CA ALA A 40 0.40 -8.16 25.93
C ALA A 40 0.79 -8.43 27.41
N LYS A 41 0.47 -9.62 27.95
CA LYS A 41 0.89 -10.05 29.29
C LYS A 41 2.35 -10.50 29.30
N ASP A 42 2.87 -10.98 28.17
CA ASP A 42 4.25 -11.46 28.06
C ASP A 42 5.24 -10.32 27.81
N ASP A 43 4.85 -9.31 27.02
CA ASP A 43 5.64 -8.10 26.74
C ASP A 43 4.74 -6.96 26.23
N ALA A 44 4.21 -6.15 27.16
CA ALA A 44 3.29 -5.05 26.82
C ALA A 44 3.95 -3.97 25.95
N ALA A 45 5.24 -3.68 26.19
CA ALA A 45 5.99 -2.66 25.44
C ALA A 45 6.31 -3.16 24.02
N GLY A 46 6.77 -4.40 23.90
CA GLY A 46 7.04 -5.04 22.61
C GLY A 46 5.78 -5.19 21.75
N GLN A 47 4.65 -5.57 22.36
CA GLN A 47 3.37 -5.63 21.66
C GLN A 47 2.91 -4.25 21.19
N GLY A 48 3.05 -3.20 22.01
CA GLY A 48 2.69 -1.83 21.62
C GLY A 48 3.51 -1.30 20.44
N ILE A 49 4.82 -1.57 20.44
CA ILE A 49 5.70 -1.22 19.30
C ILE A 49 5.31 -2.01 18.05
N ALA A 50 5.07 -3.32 18.18
CA ALA A 50 4.69 -4.17 17.06
C ALA A 50 3.35 -3.72 16.43
N THR A 51 2.35 -3.39 17.24
CA THR A 51 1.07 -2.85 16.74
C THR A 51 1.26 -1.50 16.06
N ARG A 52 2.08 -0.60 16.63
CA ARG A 52 2.39 0.69 16.00
C ARG A 52 3.06 0.51 14.64
N LEU A 53 4.06 -0.36 14.55
CA LEU A 53 4.75 -0.65 13.29
C LEU A 53 3.80 -1.32 12.27
N SER A 54 2.92 -2.21 12.72
CA SER A 54 1.90 -2.81 11.85
C SER A 54 0.93 -1.75 11.31
N ALA A 55 0.49 -0.81 12.13
CA ALA A 55 -0.34 0.31 11.70
C ALA A 55 0.39 1.23 10.71
N GLU A 56 1.67 1.49 10.94
CA GLU A 56 2.53 2.26 10.03
C GLU A 56 2.69 1.56 8.68
N ILE A 57 2.93 0.24 8.68
CA ILE A 57 3.00 -0.58 7.45
C ILE A 57 1.68 -0.51 6.67
N MET A 58 0.53 -0.66 7.34
CA MET A 58 -0.77 -0.53 6.69
C MET A 58 -0.99 0.88 6.12
N GLY A 59 -0.55 1.92 6.84
CA GLY A 59 -0.57 3.30 6.35
C GLY A 59 0.30 3.50 5.12
N LEU A 60 1.50 2.91 5.11
CA LEU A 60 2.42 2.96 3.97
C LEU A 60 1.90 2.18 2.76
N ASP A 61 1.24 1.04 2.95
CA ASP A 61 0.60 0.29 1.84
C ASP A 61 -0.48 1.13 1.17
N MET A 62 -1.33 1.79 1.96
CA MET A 62 -2.33 2.72 1.42
C MET A 62 -1.71 3.94 0.77
N ALA A 63 -0.65 4.51 1.34
CA ALA A 63 0.09 5.61 0.73
C ALA A 63 0.70 5.21 -0.62
N SER A 64 1.23 3.98 -0.72
CA SER A 64 1.76 3.44 -1.98
C SER A 64 0.67 3.31 -3.03
N ARG A 65 -0.51 2.80 -2.67
CA ARG A 65 -1.65 2.71 -3.60
C ARG A 65 -2.10 4.10 -4.07
N ASN A 66 -2.24 5.05 -3.13
CA ASN A 66 -2.60 6.42 -3.47
C ASN A 66 -1.59 7.07 -4.42
N ALA A 67 -0.30 6.80 -4.25
CA ALA A 67 0.74 7.27 -5.16
C ALA A 67 0.61 6.65 -6.57
N SER A 68 0.29 5.36 -6.66
CA SER A 68 0.03 4.69 -7.94
C SER A 68 -1.21 5.23 -8.66
N ASP A 69 -2.27 5.54 -7.91
CA ASP A 69 -3.48 6.15 -8.47
C ASP A 69 -3.21 7.58 -8.96
N ALA A 70 -2.45 8.36 -8.18
CA ALA A 70 -2.02 9.70 -8.58
C ALA A 70 -1.15 9.66 -9.84
N GLN A 71 -0.23 8.69 -9.95
CA GLN A 71 0.56 8.47 -11.16
C GLN A 71 -0.34 8.17 -12.36
N SER A 72 -1.31 7.27 -12.20
CA SER A 72 -2.24 6.89 -13.28
C SER A 72 -3.07 8.09 -13.77
N MET A 73 -3.47 8.98 -12.85
CA MET A 73 -4.16 10.23 -13.19
C MET A 73 -3.23 11.19 -13.95
N ILE A 74 -1.97 11.33 -13.52
CA ILE A 74 -0.97 12.15 -14.20
C ILE A 74 -0.69 11.61 -15.60
N ASP A 75 -0.54 10.30 -15.77
CA ASP A 75 -0.29 9.69 -17.08
C ASP A 75 -1.46 9.90 -18.05
N THR A 76 -2.69 9.88 -17.54
CA THR A 76 -3.89 10.21 -18.32
C THR A 76 -3.90 11.69 -18.71
N ALA A 77 -3.54 12.59 -17.79
CA ALA A 77 -3.45 14.02 -18.06
C ALA A 77 -2.33 14.32 -19.08
N GLU A 78 -1.17 13.68 -18.96
CA GLU A 78 -0.05 13.80 -19.89
C GLU A 78 -0.45 13.34 -21.30
N SER A 79 -1.15 12.21 -21.41
CA SER A 79 -1.67 11.72 -22.69
C SER A 79 -2.65 12.70 -23.31
N ALA A 80 -3.55 13.30 -22.51
CA ALA A 80 -4.45 14.35 -22.99
C ALA A 80 -3.68 15.61 -23.43
N HIS A 81 -2.62 16.00 -22.71
CA HIS A 81 -1.78 17.12 -23.10
C HIS A 81 -1.00 16.87 -24.40
N GLN A 82 -0.58 15.62 -24.65
CA GLN A 82 0.05 15.23 -25.92
C GLN A 82 -0.91 15.36 -27.11
N GLU A 83 -2.18 15.00 -26.94
CA GLU A 83 -3.21 15.23 -27.95
C GLU A 83 -3.43 16.73 -28.19
N VAL A 84 -3.56 17.54 -27.14
CA VAL A 84 -3.66 19.01 -27.26
C VAL A 84 -2.45 19.59 -27.98
N HIS A 85 -1.24 19.13 -27.67
CA HIS A 85 -0.03 19.58 -28.36
C HIS A 85 -0.08 19.25 -29.86
N SER A 86 -0.51 18.05 -30.21
CA SER A 86 -0.65 17.61 -31.60
C SER A 86 -1.71 18.43 -32.35
N MET A 87 -2.85 18.72 -31.72
CA MET A 87 -3.87 19.60 -32.28
C MET A 87 -3.34 21.02 -32.52
N LEU A 88 -2.58 21.59 -31.58
CA LEU A 88 -1.97 22.92 -31.74
C LEU A 88 -0.94 22.96 -32.88
N LEU A 89 -0.14 21.91 -33.06
CA LEU A 89 0.76 21.79 -34.21
C LEU A 89 -0.03 21.74 -35.52
N ARG A 90 -1.14 20.98 -35.56
CA ARG A 90 -2.02 20.93 -36.72
C ARG A 90 -2.67 22.28 -37.03
N MET A 91 -3.17 23.00 -36.03
CA MET A 91 -3.69 24.36 -36.19
C MET A 91 -2.63 25.31 -36.75
N ARG A 92 -1.37 25.18 -36.32
CA ARG A 92 -0.26 25.98 -36.85
C ARG A 92 0.02 25.66 -38.33
N GLU A 93 0.00 24.38 -38.72
CA GLU A 93 0.13 23.99 -40.13
C GLU A 93 -0.97 24.61 -40.98
N ILE A 94 -2.22 24.54 -40.52
CA ILE A 94 -3.38 25.13 -41.21
C ILE A 94 -3.22 26.64 -41.34
N ALA A 95 -2.77 27.33 -40.29
CA ALA A 95 -2.53 28.77 -40.34
C ALA A 95 -1.48 29.15 -41.41
N VAL A 96 -0.41 28.37 -41.55
CA VAL A 96 0.60 28.56 -42.60
C VAL A 96 0.03 28.27 -43.99
N GLN A 97 -0.79 27.22 -44.13
CA GLN A 97 -1.46 26.89 -45.40
C GLN A 97 -2.45 27.98 -45.82
N ALA A 98 -3.23 28.51 -44.88
CA ALA A 98 -4.20 29.59 -45.11
C ALA A 98 -3.53 30.93 -45.46
N ALA A 99 -2.26 31.13 -45.08
CA ALA A 99 -1.46 32.30 -45.46
C ALA A 99 -0.98 32.25 -46.92
N ASN A 100 -1.11 31.11 -47.62
CA ASN A 100 -0.73 31.00 -49.02
C ASN A 100 -1.66 31.85 -49.92
N GLY A 101 -1.08 32.71 -50.76
CA GLY A 101 -1.82 33.61 -51.65
C GLY A 101 -2.58 32.91 -52.79
N THR A 102 -2.27 31.65 -53.08
CA THR A 102 -2.89 30.88 -54.17
C THR A 102 -4.18 30.16 -53.77
N LEU A 103 -4.51 30.11 -52.48
CA LEU A 103 -5.73 29.45 -52.00
C LEU A 103 -6.99 30.25 -52.32
N SER A 104 -8.04 29.57 -52.79
CA SER A 104 -9.33 30.20 -53.03
C SER A 104 -10.04 30.53 -51.71
N THR A 105 -11.09 31.35 -51.76
CA THR A 105 -11.92 31.64 -50.58
C THR A 105 -12.62 30.38 -50.05
N ALA A 106 -13.01 29.45 -50.93
CA ALA A 106 -13.63 28.18 -50.51
C ALA A 106 -12.63 27.30 -49.73
N ASP A 107 -11.39 27.22 -50.19
CA ASP A 107 -10.33 26.46 -49.50
C ASP A 107 -10.03 27.05 -48.11
N ARG A 108 -10.00 28.38 -48.00
CA ARG A 108 -9.84 29.07 -46.71
C ARG A 108 -11.00 28.81 -45.75
N THR A 109 -12.24 28.72 -46.25
CA THR A 109 -13.39 28.38 -45.42
C THR A 109 -13.29 26.94 -44.91
N ALA A 110 -12.94 25.98 -45.76
CA ALA A 110 -12.76 24.58 -45.36
C ALA A 110 -11.64 24.40 -44.31
N LEU A 111 -10.52 25.12 -44.47
CA LEU A 111 -9.44 25.12 -43.47
C LEU A 111 -9.89 25.70 -42.12
N ASN A 112 -10.78 26.71 -42.13
CA ASN A 112 -11.32 27.29 -40.90
C ASN A 112 -12.31 26.34 -40.20
N GLU A 113 -13.09 25.59 -40.98
CA GLU A 113 -13.95 24.52 -40.44
C GLU A 113 -13.11 23.44 -39.75
N GLU A 114 -11.96 23.03 -40.33
CA GLU A 114 -11.05 22.08 -39.70
C GLU A 114 -10.49 22.60 -38.37
N VAL A 115 -10.04 23.86 -38.32
CA VAL A 115 -9.56 24.49 -37.06
C VAL A 115 -10.67 24.59 -36.01
N THR A 116 -11.91 24.84 -36.42
CA THR A 116 -13.04 24.94 -35.49
C THR A 116 -13.46 23.58 -34.91
N ALA A 117 -13.18 22.50 -35.63
CA ALA A 117 -13.51 21.14 -35.23
C ALA A 117 -12.45 20.45 -34.34
N LEU A 118 -11.24 21.01 -34.25
CA LEU A 118 -10.15 20.61 -33.36
C LEU A 118 -10.33 21.19 -31.96
#